data_AF-A0A920QUU5-F1
#
_entry.id   AF-A0A920QUU5-F1
#
_cell.length_a   1.000
_cell.length_b   1.000
_cell.length_c   1.000
_cell.angle_alpha   90.00
_cell.angle_beta   90.00
_cell.angle_gamma   90.00
#
_symmetry.space_group_name_H-M   'P 1'
#
loop_
_entity.id
_entity.type
_entity.pdbx_description
1 polymer ?
#
loop_
_entity_poly.entity_id
_entity_poly.type
_entity_poly.pdbx_seq_one_letter_code
_entity_poly.pdbx_strand_id
1 'polypeptide(L)' 'MIADLCTKVGADVEDVARSIGMDPRIGSDFLKSGIGFGGSCLPKDLAAFIQVGKINSIDFLFWKKLIKSMNYVSVIILIK' A
#
# COMPACT_ATOMS: atom_id res chain seq x y z
N MET A 1 0.43 2.17 -8.67
CA MET A 1 -0.44 1.28 -7.85
C MET A 1 -1.68 0.94 -8.67
N ILE A 2 -2.57 0.06 -8.18
CA ILE A 2 -3.82 -0.31 -8.89
C ILE A 2 -4.70 0.91 -9.12
N ALA A 3 -4.86 1.78 -8.11
CA ALA A 3 -5.62 3.03 -8.25
C ALA A 3 -5.08 3.93 -9.37
N ASP A 4 -3.75 4.13 -9.45
CA ASP A 4 -3.14 4.92 -10.53
C ASP A 4 -3.40 4.32 -11.92
N LEU A 5 -3.38 2.98 -12.00
CA LEU A 5 -3.69 2.26 -13.24
C LEU A 5 -5.16 2.48 -13.62
N CYS A 6 -6.09 2.31 -12.67
CA CYS A 6 -7.52 2.56 -12.85
C CYS A 6 -7.77 3.98 -13.38
N THR A 7 -7.16 5.01 -12.76
CA THR A 7 -7.23 6.40 -13.22
C THR A 7 -6.74 6.56 -14.66
N LYS A 8 -5.65 5.89 -15.03
CA LYS A 8 -5.06 6.01 -16.36
C LYS A 8 -5.88 5.32 -17.45
N VAL A 9 -6.60 4.25 -17.12
CA VAL A 9 -7.42 3.48 -18.07
C VAL A 9 -8.91 3.85 -18.04
N GLY A 10 -9.31 4.76 -17.15
CA GLY A 10 -10.71 5.17 -16.97
C GLY A 10 -11.58 4.13 -16.24
N ALA A 11 -10.96 3.25 -15.46
CA ALA A 11 -11.67 2.28 -14.62
C ALA A 11 -11.91 2.81 -13.20
N ASP A 12 -12.97 2.33 -12.54
CA ASP A 12 -13.21 2.60 -11.13
C ASP A 12 -12.45 1.58 -10.25
N VAL A 13 -11.59 2.09 -9.37
CA VAL A 13 -10.82 1.26 -8.43
C VAL A 13 -11.70 0.58 -7.39
N GLU A 14 -12.85 1.16 -7.03
CA GLU A 14 -13.78 0.56 -6.07
C GLU A 14 -14.51 -0.65 -6.67
N ASP A 15 -14.80 -0.62 -7.98
CA ASP A 15 -15.33 -1.78 -8.71
C ASP A 15 -14.31 -2.92 -8.78
N VAL A 16 -13.04 -2.58 -9.02
CA VAL A 16 -11.94 -3.55 -9.02
C VAL A 16 -11.75 -4.15 -7.63
N ALA A 17 -11.71 -3.32 -6.58
CA ALA A 17 -11.56 -3.77 -5.20
C ALA A 17 -12.72 -4.68 -4.77
N ARG A 18 -13.95 -4.33 -5.12
CA ARG A 18 -15.14 -5.16 -4.85
C ARG A 18 -15.05 -6.52 -5.55
N SER A 19 -14.72 -6.52 -6.83
CA SER A 19 -14.63 -7.74 -7.64
C SER A 19 -13.55 -8.69 -7.11
N ILE A 20 -12.40 -8.14 -6.71
CA ILE A 20 -11.30 -8.93 -6.10
C ILE A 20 -11.72 -9.44 -4.72
N GLY A 21 -12.37 -8.61 -3.90
CA GLY A 21 -12.80 -8.98 -2.55
C GLY A 21 -13.92 -10.01 -2.47
N MET A 22 -14.60 -10.31 -3.59
CA MET A 22 -15.54 -11.42 -3.69
C MET A 22 -14.85 -12.79 -3.68
N ASP A 23 -13.54 -12.85 -3.96
CA ASP A 23 -12.78 -14.09 -3.78
C ASP A 23 -12.56 -14.34 -2.28
N PRO A 24 -13.10 -15.44 -1.71
CA PRO A 24 -13.01 -15.70 -0.28
C PRO A 24 -11.58 -15.93 0.23
N ARG A 25 -10.60 -16.17 -0.67
CA ARG A 25 -9.18 -16.28 -0.30
C ARG A 25 -8.54 -14.91 -0.06
N ILE A 26 -9.17 -13.84 -0.56
CA ILE A 26 -8.68 -12.47 -0.43
C ILE A 26 -9.52 -11.72 0.62
N GLY A 27 -10.85 -11.80 0.52
CA GLY A 27 -11.77 -11.05 1.37
C GLY A 27 -11.82 -9.55 1.04
N SER A 28 -12.80 -8.85 1.61
CA SER A 28 -13.04 -7.42 1.32
C SER A 28 -12.26 -6.45 2.21
N ASP A 29 -11.63 -6.95 3.27
CA ASP A 29 -10.99 -6.12 4.28
C ASP A 29 -9.70 -5.47 3.73
N PHE A 30 -9.46 -4.23 4.13
CA PHE A 30 -8.28 -3.43 3.73
C PHE A 30 -8.11 -3.20 2.21
N LEU A 31 -9.11 -3.50 1.37
CA LEU A 31 -9.08 -3.26 -0.08
C LEU A 31 -9.53 -1.86 -0.52
N LYS A 32 -10.01 -1.03 0.43
CA LYS A 32 -10.48 0.31 0.12
C LYS A 32 -9.35 1.20 -0.37
N SER A 33 -9.52 1.82 -1.54
CA SER A 33 -8.53 2.72 -2.10
C SER A 33 -8.50 4.05 -1.32
N GLY A 34 -7.35 4.74 -1.32
CA GLY A 34 -7.19 6.02 -0.64
C GLY A 34 -5.79 6.59 -0.79
N ILE A 35 -5.54 7.69 -0.06
CA ILE A 35 -4.26 8.43 -0.10
C ILE A 35 -3.08 7.66 0.55
N GLY A 36 -3.33 6.48 1.10
CA GLY A 36 -2.37 5.67 1.85
C GLY A 36 -2.89 5.33 3.25
N PHE A 37 -2.12 4.51 3.98
CA PHE A 37 -2.38 4.28 5.40
C PHE A 37 -1.70 5.35 6.25
N GLY A 38 -2.31 5.67 7.39
CA GLY A 38 -1.76 6.58 8.38
C GLY A 38 -1.67 5.92 9.76
N GLY A 39 -1.66 6.76 10.80
CA GLY A 39 -1.55 6.32 12.19
C GLY A 39 -0.12 5.95 12.57
N SER A 40 0.09 5.72 13.87
CA SER A 40 1.43 5.44 14.42
C SER A 40 1.83 3.97 14.29
N CYS A 41 0.88 3.03 14.28
CA CYS A 41 1.17 1.59 14.38
C CYS A 41 1.75 1.04 13.08
N LEU A 42 1.01 1.08 11.98
CA LEU A 42 1.38 0.37 10.75
C LEU A 42 2.73 0.85 10.14
N PRO A 43 3.02 2.16 10.02
CA PRO A 43 4.32 2.61 9.53
C PRO A 43 5.49 2.22 10.44
N LYS A 44 5.29 2.28 11.76
CA LYS A 44 6.30 1.90 12.76
C LYS A 44 6.59 0.41 12.72
N ASP A 45 5.55 -0.42 12.70
CA ASP A 45 5.69 -1.86 12.75
C ASP A 45 6.34 -2.40 11.46
N LEU A 46 6.00 -1.81 10.30
CA LEU A 46 6.65 -2.08 9.03
C LEU A 46 8.15 -1.73 9.04
N ALA A 47 8.50 -0.55 9.58
CA ALA A 47 9.89 -0.13 9.71
C ALA A 47 10.68 -1.07 10.64
N ALA A 48 10.09 -1.45 11.78
CA ALA A 48 10.67 -2.40 12.71
C ALA A 48 10.86 -3.79 12.06
N PHE A 49 9.88 -4.27 11.30
CA PHE A 49 9.96 -5.55 10.59
C PHE A 49 11.11 -5.58 9.58
N ILE A 50 11.28 -4.51 8.79
CA ILE A 50 12.40 -4.38 7.85
C ILE A 50 13.75 -4.38 8.59
N GLN A 51 13.82 -3.69 9.74
CA GLN A 51 15.03 -3.62 10.55
C GLN A 51 15.41 -5.00 11.11
N VAL A 52 14.44 -5.78 11.59
CA VAL A 52 14.67 -7.16 12.04
C VAL A 52 15.22 -8.03 10.91
N GLY A 53 14.67 -7.91 9.69
CA GLY A 53 15.20 -8.60 8.52
C GLY A 53 16.67 -8.25 8.25
N LYS A 54 16.99 -6.95 8.28
CA LYS A 54 18.35 -6.46 8.08
C LYS A 54 19.35 -7.04 9.09
N ILE A 55 18.96 -7.12 10.36
CA ILE A 55 19.79 -7.72 11.43
C ILE A 55 20.04 -9.22 11.16
N ASN A 56 19.07 -9.92 10.59
CA ASN A 56 19.17 -11.33 10.23
C ASN A 56 19.69 -11.58 8.80
N SER A 57 20.26 -10.57 8.14
CA SER A 57 20.75 -10.65 6.75
C SER A 57 19.69 -11.06 5.71
N ILE A 58 18.41 -10.80 6.00
CA ILE A 58 17.28 -10.99 5.07
C ILE A 58 16.93 -9.64 4.44
N ASP A 59 17.03 -9.54 3.11
CA ASP A 59 16.67 -8.30 2.42
C ASP A 59 15.19 -8.26 2.04
N PHE A 60 14.44 -7.43 2.75
CA PHE A 60 13.04 -7.13 2.45
C PHE A 60 12.88 -6.04 1.38
N LEU A 61 13.48 -6.24 0.20
CA LEU A 61 13.46 -5.27 -0.91
C LEU A 61 12.02 -4.89 -1.33
N PHE A 62 11.13 -5.87 -1.33
CA PHE A 62 9.71 -5.66 -1.64
C PHE A 62 9.04 -4.71 -0.64
N TRP A 63 9.20 -4.96 0.66
CA TRP A 63 8.62 -4.12 1.71
C TRP A 63 9.20 -2.70 1.71
N LYS A 64 10.51 -2.56 1.45
CA LYS A 64 11.15 -1.25 1.29
C LYS A 64 10.52 -0.45 0.14
N LYS A 65 10.29 -1.10 -1.01
CA LYS A 65 9.60 -0.47 -2.15
C LYS A 65 8.16 -0.11 -1.81
N LEU A 66 7.46 -0.99 -1.09
CA LEU A 66 6.08 -0.78 -0.68
C LEU A 66 5.96 0.45 0.22
N ILE A 67 6.76 0.57 1.29
CA ILE A 67 6.78 1.77 2.14
C ILE A 67 7.10 3.04 1.34
N LYS A 68 8.08 2.96 0.43
CA LYS A 68 8.48 4.11 -0.39
C LYS A 68 7.35 4.58 -1.30
N SER A 69 6.62 3.67 -1.94
CA SER A 69 5.49 4.03 -2.81
C SER A 69 4.35 4.69 -2.04
N MET A 70 4.27 4.48 -0.73
CA MET A 70 3.21 5.02 0.12
C MET A 70 3.55 6.40 0.67
N ASN A 71 4.82 6.66 1.00
CA ASN A 71 5.28 8.00 1.35
C ASN A 71 5.23 9.00 0.16
N TYR A 72 5.23 8.51 -1.09
CA TYR A 72 5.12 9.37 -2.28
C TYR A 72 3.80 10.14 -2.34
N VAL A 73 2.70 9.55 -1.85
CA VAL A 73 1.37 10.18 -1.89
C VAL A 73 1.28 11.34 -0.90
N SER A 74 1.93 11.25 0.26
CA SER A 74 2.02 12.33 1.25
C SER A 74 2.77 13.56 0.73
N VAL A 75 3.76 13.37 -0.16
CA VAL A 75 4.57 14.47 -0.71
C VAL A 75 3.81 15.24 -1.81
N ILE A 76 2.95 14.57 -2.59
CA ILE A 76 2.19 15.23 -3.68
C ILE A 76 1.14 16.20 -3.13
N ILE A 77 0.58 15.95 -1.94
CA ILE A 77 -0.41 16.83 -1.29
C ILE A 77 0.24 18.14 -0.77
N LEU A 78 1.55 18.15 -0.52
CA LEU A 78 2.28 19.32 0.00
C LEU A 78 2.83 20.26 -1.09
N ILE A 79 2.65 19.93 -2.38
CA ILE A 79 3.18 20.71 -3.52
C ILE A 79 2.04 21.16 -4.46
N LYS A 80 0.82 21.30 -3.94
CA LYS A 80 -0.30 21.96 -4.63
C LYS A 80 -0.92 23.04 -3.76
#